data_AF-A0A7J4LV96-F1
#
_entry.id   AF-A0A7J4LV96-F1
#
_cell.length_a   1.000
_cell.length_b   1.000
_cell.length_c   1.000
_cell.angle_alpha   90.00
_cell.angle_beta   90.00
_cell.angle_gamma   90.00
#
_symmetry.space_group_name_H-M   'P 1'
#
loop_
_entity.id
_entity.type
_entity.pdbx_description
1 polymer ?
#
loop_
_entity_poly.entity_id
_entity_poly.type
_entity_poly.pdbx_seq_one_letter_code
_entity_poly.pdbx_strand_id
1 'polypeptide(L)'
;MTSLIATAGEGKGTWALLYKLIAQEPWDAIYIVTTPYGMEHFLPAKEIHCICIDSVLPIHQIKNTIKKGISGKINDLETALCLISGNGKDHMAVLGAIAELGLGYRLVSIENERMVEVQANFMCDGSGTL
;
A
#
# COMPACT_ATOMS: atom_id res chain seq x y z
N MET A 1 12.61 -3.42 -11.08
CA MET A 1 11.69 -2.31 -11.34
C MET A 1 10.37 -2.74 -10.71
N THR A 2 9.94 -2.01 -9.69
CA THR A 2 8.80 -2.35 -8.84
C THR A 2 8.05 -1.08 -8.48
N SER A 3 6.74 -1.10 -8.68
CA SER A 3 5.83 -0.05 -8.22
C SER A 3 5.50 -0.20 -6.73
N LEU A 4 5.47 0.92 -5.99
CA LEU A 4 5.04 0.97 -4.59
C LEU A 4 3.58 1.41 -4.49
N ILE A 5 2.78 0.66 -3.74
CA ILE A 5 1.44 1.06 -3.31
C ILE A 5 1.48 1.19 -1.78
N ALA A 6 1.13 2.35 -1.26
CA ALA A 6 1.06 2.57 0.18
C ALA A 6 -0.22 3.29 0.59
N THR A 7 -0.71 3.00 1.79
CA THR A 7 -1.81 3.75 2.40
C THR A 7 -1.27 4.83 3.33
N ALA A 8 -1.84 6.03 3.27
CA ALA A 8 -1.54 7.14 4.16
C ALA A 8 -2.84 7.62 4.83
N GLY A 9 -3.03 7.27 6.10
CA GLY A 9 -4.13 7.77 6.92
C GLY A 9 -3.80 9.10 7.59
N GLU A 10 -4.61 9.51 8.55
CA GLU A 10 -4.43 10.78 9.30
C GLU A 10 -3.34 10.73 10.36
N GLY A 11 -2.83 9.53 10.68
CA GLY A 11 -1.81 9.31 11.70
C GLY A 11 -0.44 9.83 11.30
N LYS A 12 -0.14 11.10 11.61
CA LYS A 12 1.13 11.78 11.27
C LYS A 12 2.40 11.03 11.70
N GLY A 13 2.35 10.27 12.79
CA GLY A 13 3.48 9.44 13.26
C GLY A 13 3.93 8.39 12.24
N THR A 14 3.01 7.90 11.41
CA THR A 14 3.31 6.90 10.37
C THR A 14 3.83 7.53 9.07
N TRP A 15 3.62 8.83 8.87
CA TRP A 15 4.08 9.52 7.65
C TRP A 15 5.60 9.61 7.58
N ALA A 16 6.26 9.81 8.73
CA ALA A 16 7.72 9.78 8.81
C ALA A 16 8.29 8.43 8.30
N LEU A 17 7.60 7.32 8.57
CA LEU A 17 7.99 5.99 8.10
C LEU A 17 7.74 5.86 6.59
N LEU A 18 6.60 6.34 6.09
CA LEU A 18 6.33 6.36 4.65
C LEU A 18 7.33 7.20 3.87
N TYR A 19 7.72 8.38 4.38
CA TYR A 19 8.73 9.21 3.74
C TYR A 19 10.08 8.49 3.65
N LYS A 20 10.48 7.77 4.71
CA LYS A 20 11.69 6.93 4.70
C LYS A 20 11.58 5.80 3.67
N LEU A 21 10.45 5.10 3.61
CA LEU A 21 10.21 4.02 2.64
C LEU A 21 10.29 4.52 1.18
N ILE A 22 9.67 5.67 0.91
CA ILE A 22 9.71 6.32 -0.41
C ILE A 22 11.15 6.71 -0.80
N ALA A 23 11.96 7.13 0.17
CA ALA A 23 13.32 7.57 -0.07
C ALA A 23 14.32 6.42 -0.29
N GLN A 24 14.14 5.27 0.37
CA GLN A 24 15.14 4.19 0.43
C GLN A 24 15.36 3.43 -0.88
N GLU A 25 14.34 3.31 -1.72
CA GLU A 25 14.40 2.55 -2.97
C GLU A 25 14.04 3.44 -4.17
N PRO A 26 14.61 3.16 -5.36
CA PRO A 26 14.18 3.75 -6.61
C PRO A 26 12.92 3.02 -7.12
N TRP A 27 11.76 3.44 -6.61
CA TRP A 27 10.46 2.99 -7.12
C TRP A 27 10.19 3.55 -8.51
N ASP A 28 9.63 2.75 -9.43
CA ASP A 28 9.28 3.24 -10.77
C ASP A 28 8.05 4.14 -10.74
N ALA A 29 7.08 3.77 -9.91
CA ALA A 29 5.89 4.56 -9.64
C ALA A 29 5.50 4.39 -8.17
N ILE A 30 4.97 5.45 -7.57
CA ILE A 30 4.54 5.47 -6.17
C ILE A 30 3.08 5.87 -6.15
N TYR A 31 2.22 4.97 -5.68
CA TYR A 31 0.79 5.17 -5.53
C TYR A 31 0.44 5.30 -4.05
N ILE A 32 -0.09 6.44 -3.65
CA ILE A 32 -0.48 6.71 -2.27
C ILE A 32 -2.00 6.77 -2.18
N VAL A 33 -2.60 5.81 -1.49
CA VAL A 33 -4.03 5.78 -1.20
C VAL A 33 -4.28 6.56 0.08
N THR A 34 -5.07 7.63 0.01
CA THR A 34 -5.25 8.54 1.14
C THR A 34 -6.59 9.26 1.10
N THR A 35 -6.96 9.90 2.20
CA THR A 35 -8.15 10.75 2.32
C THR A 35 -7.87 12.15 1.76
N PRO A 36 -8.88 13.02 1.56
CA PRO A 36 -8.66 14.41 1.17
C PRO A 36 -7.65 15.13 2.08
N TYR A 37 -7.70 14.87 3.39
CA TYR A 37 -6.75 15.41 4.36
C TYR A 37 -5.31 15.01 4.05
N GLY A 38 -5.06 13.73 3.78
CA GLY A 38 -3.71 13.27 3.46
C GLY A 38 -3.26 13.78 2.09
N MET A 39 -4.14 13.94 1.11
CA MET A 39 -3.79 14.52 -0.19
C MET A 39 -3.25 15.96 -0.08
N GLU A 40 -3.79 16.76 0.85
CA GLU A 40 -3.36 18.15 1.07
C GLU A 40 -2.08 18.27 1.91
N HIS A 41 -1.83 17.30 2.81
CA HIS A 41 -0.80 17.41 3.83
C HIS A 41 0.36 16.41 3.70
N PHE A 42 0.17 15.31 3.00
CA PHE A 42 1.21 14.32 2.72
C PHE A 42 1.95 14.73 1.45
N LEU A 43 3.02 15.49 1.62
CA LEU A 43 3.80 16.12 0.53
C LEU A 43 5.22 15.57 0.53
N PRO A 44 5.47 14.37 -0.04
CA PRO A 44 6.81 13.85 -0.19
C PRO A 44 7.62 14.64 -1.22
N ALA A 45 8.94 14.57 -1.12
CA ALA A 45 9.85 15.23 -2.06
C ALA A 45 9.91 14.56 -3.45
N LYS A 46 9.53 13.28 -3.55
CA LYS A 46 9.45 12.54 -4.82
C LYS A 46 8.05 12.69 -5.43
N GLU A 47 7.98 12.59 -6.76
CA GLU A 47 6.69 12.55 -7.46
C GLU A 47 5.89 11.30 -7.04
N ILE A 48 4.61 11.52 -6.72
CA ILE A 48 3.69 10.48 -6.30
C ILE A 48 2.35 10.61 -7.01
N HIS A 49 1.66 9.48 -7.16
CA HIS A 49 0.28 9.41 -7.63
C HIS A 49 -0.65 9.22 -6.44
N CYS A 50 -1.29 10.29 -5.99
CA CYS A 50 -2.29 10.22 -4.93
C CYS A 50 -3.63 9.69 -5.47
N ILE A 51 -4.22 8.74 -4.75
CA ILE A 51 -5.57 8.24 -4.98
C ILE A 51 -6.42 8.66 -3.79
N CYS A 52 -7.30 9.64 -4.02
CA CYS A 52 -8.23 10.11 -2.99
C CYS A 52 -9.33 9.08 -2.76
N ILE A 53 -9.50 8.67 -1.51
CA ILE A 53 -10.59 7.82 -1.07
C ILE A 53 -11.42 8.52 0.00
N ASP A 54 -12.72 8.23 0.02
CA ASP A 54 -13.61 8.64 1.09
C ASP A 54 -13.87 7.43 2.00
N SER A 55 -13.26 7.45 3.19
CA SER A 55 -13.38 6.41 4.19
C SER A 55 -14.77 6.33 4.83
N VAL A 56 -15.75 7.17 4.46
CA VAL A 56 -17.16 7.02 4.84
C VAL A 56 -17.90 6.08 3.89
N LEU A 57 -17.45 5.99 2.63
CA LEU A 57 -18.11 5.17 1.62
C LEU A 57 -18.07 3.67 1.95
N PRO A 58 -18.99 2.89 1.36
CA PRO A 58 -18.93 1.43 1.41
C PRO A 58 -17.63 0.90 0.80
N ILE A 59 -17.09 -0.17 1.39
CA ILE A 59 -15.79 -0.75 1.00
C ILE A 59 -15.67 -1.08 -0.50
N HIS A 60 -16.76 -1.52 -1.14
CA HIS A 60 -16.76 -1.83 -2.57
C HIS A 60 -16.56 -0.58 -3.44
N GLN A 61 -17.05 0.58 -3.00
CA GLN A 61 -16.84 1.85 -3.71
C GLN A 61 -15.40 2.33 -3.54
N ILE A 62 -14.86 2.25 -2.32
CA ILE A 62 -13.46 2.57 -2.03
C ILE A 62 -12.53 1.72 -2.90
N LYS A 63 -12.75 0.40 -2.92
CA LYS A 63 -12.03 -0.55 -3.77
C LYS A 63 -12.10 -0.18 -5.25
N ASN A 64 -13.27 0.18 -5.76
CA ASN A 64 -13.44 0.56 -7.17
C ASN A 64 -12.69 1.85 -7.51
N THR A 65 -12.64 2.82 -6.59
CA THR A 65 -11.85 4.04 -6.74
C THR A 65 -10.37 3.73 -6.81
N ILE A 66 -9.86 2.90 -5.90
CA ILE A 66 -8.46 2.44 -5.89
C ILE A 66 -8.13 1.71 -7.20
N LYS A 67 -8.99 0.77 -7.61
CA LYS A 67 -8.82 0.02 -8.84
C LYS A 67 -8.71 0.93 -10.07
N LYS A 68 -9.61 1.91 -10.21
CA LYS A 68 -9.56 2.90 -11.30
C LYS A 68 -8.28 3.75 -11.24
N GLY A 69 -7.80 4.08 -10.05
CA GLY A 69 -6.58 4.83 -9.84
C GLY A 69 -5.32 4.11 -10.31
N ILE A 70 -5.31 2.76 -10.27
CA ILE A 70 -4.15 1.91 -10.53
C ILE A 70 -4.21 1.18 -11.88
N SER A 71 -5.42 0.82 -12.34
CA SER A 71 -5.64 -0.01 -13.54
C SER A 71 -4.93 0.55 -14.77
N GLY A 72 -4.11 -0.28 -15.41
CA GLY A 72 -3.36 0.08 -16.61
C GLY A 72 -2.17 1.01 -16.39
N LYS A 73 -1.80 1.31 -15.13
CA LYS A 73 -0.65 2.15 -14.79
C LYS A 73 0.53 1.38 -14.18
N ILE A 74 0.28 0.16 -13.70
CA ILE A 74 1.30 -0.76 -13.21
C ILE A 74 1.60 -1.76 -14.32
N ASN A 75 2.85 -1.76 -14.78
CA ASN A 75 3.34 -2.69 -15.80
C ASN A 75 4.01 -3.93 -15.19
N ASP A 76 4.20 -3.94 -13.87
CA ASP A 76 4.86 -5.01 -13.13
C ASP A 76 3.88 -6.14 -12.78
N LEU A 77 4.39 -7.37 -12.72
CA LEU A 77 3.65 -8.53 -12.22
C LEU A 77 3.46 -8.49 -10.70
N GLU A 78 4.38 -7.83 -10.01
CA GLU A 78 4.44 -7.77 -8.55
C GLU A 78 4.70 -6.33 -8.08
N THR A 79 4.00 -5.93 -7.02
CA THR A 79 4.07 -4.59 -6.44
C THR A 79 4.55 -4.65 -4.99
N ALA A 80 5.26 -3.62 -4.53
CA ALA A 80 5.51 -3.47 -3.10
C ALA A 80 4.28 -2.85 -2.44
N LEU A 81 3.77 -3.46 -1.37
CA LEU A 81 2.58 -3.02 -0.65
C LEU A 81 2.92 -2.65 0.79
N CYS A 82 2.64 -1.40 1.17
CA CYS A 82 2.80 -0.92 2.54
C CYS A 82 1.48 -0.49 3.15
N LEU A 83 1.08 -1.15 4.25
CA LEU A 83 -0.18 -0.88 4.97
C LEU A 83 0.05 -0.26 6.36
N ILE A 84 1.21 0.36 6.59
CA ILE A 84 1.63 0.87 7.91
C ILE A 84 0.73 2.00 8.44
N SER A 85 -0.02 2.66 7.56
CA SER A 85 -0.92 3.76 7.89
C SER A 85 -2.31 3.53 7.30
N GLY A 86 -3.34 4.16 7.86
CA GLY A 86 -4.73 3.98 7.44
C GLY A 86 -5.51 3.04 8.36
N ASN A 87 -6.77 2.78 8.00
CA ASN A 87 -7.66 1.93 8.77
C ASN A 87 -7.87 0.57 8.08
N GLY A 88 -8.39 -0.40 8.83
CA GLY A 88 -8.62 -1.75 8.29
C GLY A 88 -9.58 -1.79 7.09
N LYS A 89 -10.54 -0.87 6.99
CA LYS A 89 -11.46 -0.81 5.84
C LYS A 89 -10.72 -0.42 4.57
N ASP A 90 -9.83 0.56 4.65
CA ASP A 90 -9.03 1.04 3.53
C ASP A 90 -8.01 -0.03 3.12
N HIS A 91 -7.37 -0.70 4.08
CA HIS A 91 -6.46 -1.82 3.82
C HIS A 91 -7.15 -2.96 3.08
N MET A 92 -8.34 -3.36 3.55
CA MET A 92 -9.14 -4.39 2.88
C MET A 92 -9.53 -3.97 1.46
N ALA A 93 -9.87 -2.70 1.25
CA ALA A 93 -10.19 -2.19 -0.08
C ALA A 93 -8.99 -2.20 -1.04
N VAL A 94 -7.80 -1.84 -0.55
CA VAL A 94 -6.55 -1.90 -1.33
C VAL A 94 -6.22 -3.34 -1.73
N LEU A 95 -6.23 -4.27 -0.76
CA LEU A 95 -5.96 -5.68 -1.03
C LEU A 95 -6.96 -6.26 -2.04
N GLY A 96 -8.25 -5.95 -1.89
CA GLY A 96 -9.28 -6.38 -2.84
C GLY A 96 -9.10 -5.80 -4.24
N ALA A 97 -8.64 -4.55 -4.35
CA ALA A 97 -8.38 -3.93 -5.66
C ALA A 97 -7.18 -4.57 -6.36
N ILE A 98 -6.09 -4.82 -5.63
CA ILE A 98 -4.88 -5.50 -6.13
C ILE A 98 -5.22 -6.92 -6.59
N ALA A 99 -5.95 -7.68 -5.77
CA ALA A 99 -6.38 -9.03 -6.10
C ALA A 99 -7.27 -9.08 -7.36
N GLU A 100 -8.21 -8.14 -7.52
CA GLU A 100 -9.05 -8.05 -8.73
C GLU A 100 -8.27 -7.67 -9.99
N LEU A 101 -7.18 -6.93 -9.84
CA LEU A 101 -6.29 -6.59 -10.96
C LEU A 101 -5.36 -7.75 -11.33
N GLY A 102 -5.33 -8.83 -10.54
CA GLY A 102 -4.42 -9.96 -10.73
C GLY A 102 -2.96 -9.63 -10.45
N LEU A 103 -2.70 -8.58 -9.67
CA LEU A 103 -1.35 -8.15 -9.32
C LEU A 103 -0.84 -8.93 -8.10
N GLY A 104 0.40 -9.41 -8.17
CA GLY A 104 1.11 -9.90 -7.00
C GLY A 104 1.51 -8.75 -6.07
N TYR A 105 1.72 -9.05 -4.79
CA TYR A 105 2.25 -8.08 -3.85
C TYR A 105 3.22 -8.69 -2.85
N ARG A 106 4.25 -7.93 -2.50
CA ARG A 106 5.14 -8.17 -1.37
C ARG A 106 4.88 -7.14 -0.28
N LEU A 107 4.65 -7.60 0.93
CA LEU A 107 4.39 -6.71 2.07
C LEU A 107 5.71 -6.09 2.51
N VAL A 108 5.78 -4.77 2.50
CA VAL A 108 6.96 -4.02 2.94
C VAL A 108 6.60 -3.08 4.08
N SER A 109 7.53 -2.94 5.01
CA SER A 109 7.43 -2.02 6.14
C SER A 109 8.79 -1.39 6.43
N ILE A 110 8.84 -0.45 7.37
CA ILE A 110 10.07 0.13 7.88
C ILE A 110 10.24 -0.28 9.35
N GLU A 111 11.34 -0.96 9.65
CA GLU A 111 11.75 -1.31 11.01
C GLU A 111 13.18 -0.83 11.24
N ASN A 112 13.44 -0.20 12.39
CA ASN A 112 14.79 0.31 12.73
C ASN A 112 15.45 1.12 11.59
N GLU A 113 14.64 1.97 10.93
CA GLU A 113 15.07 2.79 9.79
C GLU A 113 15.50 2.01 8.54
N ARG A 114 15.11 0.75 8.39
CA ARG A 114 15.38 -0.06 7.20
C ARG A 114 14.09 -0.64 6.65
N MET A 115 14.01 -0.74 5.32
CA MET A 115 12.94 -1.48 4.66
C MET A 115 13.09 -2.96 4.99
N VAL A 116 12.00 -3.54 5.47
CA VAL A 116 11.87 -4.98 5.72
C VAL A 116 10.70 -5.52 4.91
N GLU A 117 10.90 -6.70 4.35
CA GLU A 117 9.81 -7.45 3.74
C GLU A 117 9.17 -8.34 4.81
N VAL A 118 7.86 -8.20 5.00
CA VAL A 118 7.10 -8.99 5.96
C VAL A 118 6.79 -10.34 5.31
N GLN A 119 7.69 -11.29 5.50
CA GLN A 119 7.51 -12.64 4.97
C GLN A 119 6.57 -13.45 5.88
N ALA A 120 5.51 -13.99 5.28
CA ALA A 120 4.72 -15.02 5.94
C ALA A 120 5.47 -16.34 5.87
N ASN A 121 6.23 -16.67 6.92
CA ASN A 121 6.75 -18.01 7.10
C ASN A 121 5.61 -18.93 7.53
N PHE A 122 4.99 -19.58 6.55
CA PHE A 122 4.14 -20.74 6.82
C PHE A 122 5.06 -21.90 7.22
N MET A 123 5.45 -21.94 8.49
CA MET A 123 5.88 -23.19 9.09
C MET A 123 4.64 -24.06 9.21
N CYS A 124 4.40 -24.91 8.22
CA CYS A 124 3.59 -26.09 8.41
C CYS A 124 4.36 -26.97 9.40
N ASP A 125 4.05 -26.85 10.68
CA ASP A 125 4.33 -27.87 11.65
C ASP A 125 3.67 -29.16 11.16
N GLY A 126 4.50 -30.04 10.59
CA GLY A 126 4.11 -31.31 9.98
C GLY A 126 3.54 -32.34 10.96
N SER A 127 2.76 -31.92 11.96
CA SER A 127 1.87 -32.80 12.72
C SER A 127 0.52 -32.92 12.03
N GLY A 128 0.52 -33.14 10.72
CA GLY A 128 -0.59 -33.76 10.02
C GLY A 128 -0.58 -35.25 10.34
N THR A 129 -1.08 -35.62 11.52
CA THR A 129 -1.38 -37.02 11.83
C THR A 129 -2.86 -37.24 11.59
N LEU A 130 -3.13 -37.87 10.43
CA LEU A 130 -4.35 -38.52 9.94
C LEU A 130 -5.58 -37.65 9.69
#